data_AF-A0A9P5WYE9-F1
#
_entry.id   AF-A0A9P5WYE9-F1
#
_cell.length_a   1.000
_cell.length_b   1.000
_cell.length_c   1.000
_cell.angle_alpha   90.00
_cell.angle_beta   90.00
_cell.angle_gamma   90.00
#
_symmetry.space_group_name_H-M   'P 1'
#
loop_
_entity.id
_entity.type
_entity.pdbx_description
1 polymer ?
#
loop_
_entity_poly.entity_id
_entity_poly.type
_entity_poly.pdbx_seq_one_letter_code
_entity_poly.pdbx_strand_id
1 'polypeptide(L)'
;EWNIIKQLQDSLKIFKTVTLEFSSNTPCPATVIPAMDKMHNKLTAATKNNDYSPAVRAALSVGRSLLNKYYLLMDDSEVYQIATVLNPKHKLKYFEKSGQNQKWIDAAEETVRDVFKHTYAEYTIHKPSMLP
;
A
#
# COMPACT_ATOMS: atom_id res chain seq x y z
N GLU A 1 8.69 -4.55 -32.90
CA GLU A 1 9.06 -5.31 -31.68
C GLU A 1 9.71 -4.44 -30.61
N TRP A 2 10.77 -3.68 -30.91
CA TRP A 2 11.44 -2.80 -29.93
C TRP A 2 10.54 -1.80 -29.19
N ASN A 3 9.52 -1.26 -29.86
CA ASN A 3 8.56 -0.35 -29.22
C ASN A 3 7.76 -1.06 -28.11
N ILE A 4 7.34 -2.31 -28.33
CA ILE A 4 6.61 -3.11 -27.33
C ILE A 4 7.51 -3.36 -26.12
N ILE A 5 8.78 -3.71 -26.34
CA ILE A 5 9.76 -3.92 -25.26
C ILE A 5 9.93 -2.64 -24.43
N LYS A 6 10.05 -1.49 -25.08
CA LYS A 6 10.17 -0.19 -24.40
C LYS A 6 8.93 0.13 -23.56
N GLN A 7 7.73 -0.05 -24.13
CA GLN A 7 6.47 0.16 -23.40
C GLN A 7 6.35 -0.76 -22.17
N LEU A 8 6.75 -2.03 -22.29
CA LEU A 8 6.80 -2.96 -21.16
C LEU A 8 7.81 -2.52 -20.11
N GLN A 9 9.04 -2.14 -20.52
CA GLN A 9 10.07 -1.66 -19.61
C GLN A 9 9.59 -0.45 -18.79
N ASP A 10 8.99 0.54 -19.46
CA ASP A 10 8.48 1.76 -18.83
C ASP A 10 7.36 1.45 -17.82
N SER A 11 6.50 0.48 -18.17
CA SER A 11 5.41 0.03 -17.30
C SER A 11 5.90 -0.74 -16.09
N LEU A 12 6.90 -1.61 -16.28
CA LEU A 12 7.43 -2.50 -15.24
C LEU A 12 8.42 -1.80 -14.30
N LYS A 13 8.94 -0.63 -14.67
CA LYS A 13 9.88 0.14 -13.85
C LYS A 13 9.38 0.40 -12.42
N ILE A 14 8.07 0.59 -12.24
CA ILE A 14 7.48 0.80 -10.92
C ILE A 14 7.65 -0.41 -10.00
N PHE A 15 7.52 -1.63 -10.53
CA PHE A 15 7.71 -2.86 -9.76
C PHE A 15 9.14 -2.97 -9.29
N LYS A 16 10.11 -2.69 -10.16
CA LYS A 16 11.52 -2.64 -9.77
C LYS A 16 11.77 -1.64 -8.64
N THR A 17 11.23 -0.42 -8.76
CA THR A 17 11.37 0.61 -7.71
C THR A 17 10.81 0.12 -6.38
N VAL A 18 9.57 -0.38 -6.38
CA VAL A 18 8.93 -0.89 -5.16
C VAL A 18 9.70 -2.07 -4.58
N THR A 19 10.08 -3.06 -5.39
CA THR A 19 10.85 -4.22 -4.91
C THR A 19 12.17 -3.80 -4.26
N LEU A 20 12.88 -2.82 -4.83
CA LEU A 20 14.11 -2.30 -4.23
C LEU A 20 13.86 -1.57 -2.91
N GLU A 21 12.76 -0.81 -2.80
CA GLU A 21 12.36 -0.18 -1.53
C GLU A 21 12.14 -1.25 -0.43
N PHE A 22 11.42 -2.34 -0.74
CA PHE A 22 11.15 -3.41 0.21
C PHE A 22 12.31 -4.39 0.44
N SER A 23 13.28 -4.41 -0.46
CA SER A 23 14.52 -5.18 -0.30
C SER A 23 15.60 -4.42 0.49
N SER A 24 15.28 -3.22 0.99
CA SER A 24 16.17 -2.48 1.87
C SER A 24 16.27 -3.13 3.26
N ASN A 25 17.27 -2.74 4.05
CA ASN A 25 17.48 -3.30 5.40
C ASN A 25 16.40 -2.89 6.43
N THR A 26 15.50 -1.96 6.09
CA THR A 26 14.48 -1.45 7.00
C THR A 26 13.13 -1.27 6.29
N PRO A 27 12.49 -2.38 5.85
CA PRO A 27 11.16 -2.29 5.25
C PRO A 27 10.15 -1.86 6.30
N CYS A 28 9.33 -0.85 5.98
CA CYS A 28 8.33 -0.30 6.88
C CYS A 28 6.94 -0.84 6.50
N PRO A 29 6.21 -1.52 7.41
CA PRO A 29 4.85 -1.97 7.12
C PRO A 29 3.92 -0.84 6.66
N ALA A 30 4.13 0.38 7.18
CA ALA A 30 3.35 1.56 6.82
C ALA A 30 3.50 2.04 5.37
N THR A 31 4.50 1.52 4.63
CA THR A 31 4.73 1.86 3.22
C THR A 31 4.14 0.85 2.25
N VAL A 32 3.60 -0.27 2.73
CA VAL A 32 3.00 -1.33 1.90
C VAL A 32 1.80 -0.81 1.12
N ILE A 33 0.83 -0.19 1.79
CA ILE A 33 -0.35 0.39 1.14
C ILE A 33 0.07 1.47 0.11
N PRO A 34 0.91 2.47 0.48
CA PRO A 34 1.43 3.42 -0.50
C PRO A 34 2.14 2.83 -1.72
N ALA A 35 2.91 1.76 -1.55
CA ALA A 35 3.59 1.13 -2.66
C ALA A 35 2.62 0.42 -3.61
N MET A 36 1.59 -0.22 -3.05
CA MET A 36 0.55 -0.90 -3.81
C MET A 36 -0.34 0.09 -4.56
N ASP A 37 -0.69 1.22 -3.95
CA ASP A 37 -1.39 2.32 -4.63
C ASP A 37 -0.55 2.88 -5.78
N LYS A 38 0.76 3.09 -5.59
CA LYS A 38 1.66 3.53 -6.67
C LYS A 38 1.68 2.56 -7.85
N MET A 39 1.81 1.25 -7.59
CA MET A 39 1.80 0.23 -8.65
C MET A 39 0.45 0.18 -9.36
N HIS A 40 -0.65 0.19 -8.61
CA HIS A 40 -2.01 0.17 -9.16
C HIS A 40 -2.27 1.39 -10.06
N ASN A 41 -1.97 2.59 -9.56
CA ASN A 41 -2.16 3.83 -10.30
C ASN A 41 -1.30 3.87 -11.56
N LYS A 42 -0.05 3.40 -11.49
CA LYS A 42 0.84 3.33 -12.65
C LYS A 42 0.28 2.40 -13.74
N LEU A 43 -0.17 1.20 -13.37
CA LEU A 43 -0.79 0.27 -14.31
C LEU A 43 -2.10 0.82 -14.87
N THR A 44 -2.97 1.38 -14.04
CA THR A 44 -4.23 2.00 -14.49
C THR A 44 -3.98 3.12 -15.49
N ALA A 45 -3.02 4.01 -15.24
CA ALA A 45 -2.64 5.05 -16.19
C ALA A 45 -2.11 4.46 -17.50
N ALA A 46 -1.25 3.45 -17.43
CA ALA A 46 -0.66 2.80 -18.60
C ALA A 46 -1.70 2.04 -19.45
N THR A 47 -2.73 1.42 -18.83
CA THR A 47 -3.83 0.79 -19.57
C THR A 47 -4.68 1.78 -20.37
N LYS A 48 -4.71 3.06 -19.96
CA LYS A 48 -5.45 4.13 -20.63
C LYS A 48 -4.59 4.92 -21.63
N ASN A 49 -3.29 4.63 -21.70
CA ASN A 49 -2.37 5.34 -22.59
C ASN A 49 -2.53 4.88 -24.04
N ASN A 50 -3.04 5.73 -24.93
CA ASN A 50 -3.23 5.41 -26.34
C ASN A 50 -1.91 5.27 -27.13
N ASP A 51 -0.79 5.74 -26.58
CA ASP A 51 0.53 5.54 -27.19
C ASP A 51 1.01 4.08 -27.04
N TYR A 52 0.38 3.32 -26.14
CA TYR A 52 0.72 1.92 -25.90
C TYR A 52 -0.03 1.00 -26.85
N SER A 53 0.66 -0.03 -27.32
CA SER A 53 0.04 -1.02 -28.21
C SER A 53 -1.14 -1.74 -27.52
N PRO A 54 -2.17 -2.16 -28.28
CA PRO A 54 -3.30 -2.90 -27.73
C PRO A 54 -2.89 -4.13 -26.91
N ALA A 55 -1.88 -4.88 -27.38
CA ALA A 55 -1.35 -6.05 -26.69
C ALA A 55 -0.74 -5.69 -25.32
N VAL A 56 0.05 -4.61 -25.24
CA VAL A 56 0.62 -4.14 -23.97
C VAL A 56 -0.48 -3.68 -23.02
N ARG A 57 -1.46 -2.91 -23.48
CA ARG A 57 -2.58 -2.48 -22.63
C ARG A 57 -3.39 -3.65 -22.09
N ALA A 58 -3.61 -4.68 -22.90
CA ALA A 58 -4.27 -5.92 -22.48
C ALA A 58 -3.45 -6.65 -21.39
N ALA A 59 -2.15 -6.82 -21.61
CA ALA A 59 -1.25 -7.44 -20.63
C ALA A 59 -1.21 -6.66 -19.29
N LEU A 60 -1.14 -5.33 -19.35
CA LEU A 60 -1.16 -4.48 -18.17
C LEU A 60 -2.50 -4.53 -17.43
N SER A 61 -3.62 -4.69 -18.15
CA SER A 61 -4.94 -4.90 -17.55
C SER A 61 -4.98 -6.20 -16.74
N VAL A 62 -4.41 -7.28 -17.28
CA VAL A 62 -4.26 -8.56 -16.55
C VAL A 62 -3.38 -8.38 -15.31
N GLY A 63 -2.23 -7.72 -15.45
CA GLY A 63 -1.34 -7.42 -14.32
C GLY A 63 -2.03 -6.57 -13.23
N ARG A 64 -2.85 -5.60 -13.63
CA ARG A 64 -3.65 -4.80 -12.69
C ARG A 64 -4.69 -5.65 -11.96
N SER A 65 -5.39 -6.54 -12.66
CA SER A 65 -6.36 -7.44 -12.02
C SER A 65 -5.70 -8.36 -11.01
N LEU A 66 -4.48 -8.85 -11.31
CA LEU A 66 -3.69 -9.62 -10.35
C LEU A 66 -3.31 -8.77 -9.13
N LEU A 67 -2.89 -7.52 -9.34
CA LEU A 67 -2.56 -6.61 -8.25
C LEU A 67 -3.77 -6.32 -7.35
N ASN A 68 -4.97 -6.16 -7.93
CA ASN A 68 -6.21 -5.99 -7.17
C ASN A 68 -6.50 -7.19 -6.27
N LYS A 69 -6.22 -8.42 -6.73
CA LYS A 69 -6.36 -9.62 -5.89
C LYS A 69 -5.47 -9.54 -4.65
N TYR A 70 -4.21 -9.12 -4.82
CA TYR A 70 -3.31 -8.92 -3.68
C TYR A 70 -3.71 -7.73 -2.79
N TYR A 71 -4.33 -6.70 -3.37
CA TYR A 71 -4.88 -5.59 -2.61
C TYR A 71 -5.99 -6.07 -1.66
N LEU A 72 -6.92 -6.91 -2.14
CA LEU A 72 -7.97 -7.50 -1.30
C LEU A 72 -7.38 -8.33 -0.15
N LEU A 73 -6.39 -9.19 -0.44
CA LEU A 73 -5.72 -9.99 0.59
C LEU A 73 -4.95 -9.14 1.62
N MET A 74 -4.47 -7.96 1.22
CA MET A 74 -3.83 -7.03 2.14
C MET A 74 -4.85 -6.31 3.01
N ASP A 75 -6.00 -5.97 2.45
CA ASP A 75 -7.08 -5.28 3.15
C ASP A 75 -7.65 -6.13 4.30
N ASP A 76 -7.58 -7.46 4.16
CA ASP A 76 -7.91 -8.42 5.24
C ASP A 76 -6.92 -8.35 6.43
N SER A 77 -5.78 -7.67 6.30
CA SER A 77 -4.76 -7.55 7.36
C SER A 77 -4.77 -6.17 8.00
N GLU A 78 -5.26 -6.13 9.24
CA GLU A 78 -5.29 -4.93 10.08
C GLU A 78 -3.89 -4.31 10.29
N VAL A 79 -2.82 -5.12 10.22
CA VAL A 79 -1.44 -4.69 10.49
C VAL A 79 -1.00 -3.58 9.55
N TYR A 80 -1.30 -3.68 8.25
CA TYR A 80 -0.85 -2.69 7.28
C TYR A 80 -1.64 -1.39 7.42
N GLN A 81 -2.96 -1.49 7.66
CA GLN A 81 -3.81 -0.33 7.92
C GLN A 81 -3.36 0.40 9.19
N ILE A 82 -3.21 -0.32 10.31
CA ILE A 82 -2.76 0.24 11.60
C ILE A 82 -1.39 0.89 11.45
N ALA A 83 -0.42 0.21 10.82
CA ALA A 83 0.91 0.78 10.62
C ALA A 83 0.88 2.08 9.80
N THR A 84 0.06 2.15 8.75
CA THR A 84 -0.11 3.37 7.96
C THR A 84 -0.80 4.49 8.76
N VAL A 85 -1.81 4.19 9.57
CA VAL A 85 -2.47 5.19 10.44
C VAL A 85 -1.52 5.71 11.53
N LEU A 86 -0.71 4.84 12.14
CA LEU A 86 0.24 5.22 13.19
C LEU A 86 1.47 5.96 12.64
N ASN A 87 1.71 5.92 11.33
CA ASN A 87 2.82 6.65 10.72
C ASN A 87 2.58 8.17 10.79
N PRO A 88 3.45 8.96 11.46
CA PRO A 88 3.25 10.39 11.64
C PRO A 88 3.14 11.20 10.34
N LYS A 89 3.72 10.70 9.24
CA LYS A 89 3.67 11.35 7.92
C LYS A 89 2.36 11.09 7.18
N HIS A 90 1.72 9.95 7.43
CA HIS A 90 0.52 9.50 6.71
C HIS A 90 -0.73 9.82 7.52
N LYS A 91 -0.92 9.11 8.64
CA LYS A 91 -2.16 9.13 9.42
C LYS A 91 -3.38 8.84 8.54
N LEU A 92 -4.58 9.16 9.01
CA LEU A 92 -5.81 9.06 8.22
C LEU A 92 -5.78 9.96 6.97
N LYS A 93 -5.01 11.07 7.00
CA LYS A 93 -4.82 12.00 5.88
C LYS A 93 -4.27 11.35 4.61
N TYR A 94 -3.53 10.25 4.74
CA TYR A 94 -3.08 9.50 3.58
C TYR A 94 -4.27 8.94 2.78
N PHE A 95 -5.22 8.33 3.49
CA PHE A 95 -6.38 7.68 2.87
C PHE A 95 -7.31 8.71 2.22
N GLU A 96 -7.54 9.85 2.88
CA GLU A 96 -8.26 11.00 2.31
C GLU A 96 -7.67 11.43 0.96
N LYS A 97 -6.34 11.53 0.86
CA LYS A 97 -5.64 11.97 -0.35
C LYS A 97 -5.56 10.90 -1.43
N SER A 98 -5.57 9.62 -1.06
CA SER A 98 -5.53 8.50 -2.00
C SER A 98 -6.86 8.26 -2.73
N GLY A 99 -7.93 8.99 -2.37
CA GLY A 99 -9.25 8.84 -2.96
C GLY A 99 -10.02 7.63 -2.44
N GLN A 100 -9.62 7.10 -1.27
CA GLN A 100 -10.35 6.03 -0.59
C GLN A 100 -11.74 6.52 -0.17
N ASN A 101 -12.70 5.59 -0.12
CA ASN A 101 -14.05 5.90 0.34
C ASN A 101 -14.01 6.23 1.84
N GLN A 102 -14.80 7.22 2.28
CA GLN A 102 -14.94 7.58 3.69
C GLN A 102 -15.19 6.38 4.60
N LYS A 103 -16.03 5.42 4.15
CA LYS A 103 -16.29 4.18 4.91
C LYS A 103 -15.03 3.38 5.24
N TRP A 104 -14.05 3.40 4.34
CA TRP A 104 -12.79 2.69 4.51
C TRP A 104 -11.87 3.43 5.50
N ILE A 105 -11.88 4.77 5.47
CA ILE A 105 -11.17 5.61 6.43
C ILE A 105 -11.73 5.40 7.83
N ASP A 106 -13.05 5.39 7.96
CA ASP A 106 -13.74 5.16 9.23
C ASP A 106 -13.42 3.77 9.80
N ALA A 107 -13.46 2.73 8.94
CA ALA A 107 -13.08 1.37 9.34
C ALA A 107 -11.62 1.28 9.81
N ALA A 108 -10.68 1.91 9.10
CA ALA A 108 -9.28 1.95 9.52
C ALA A 108 -9.08 2.66 10.87
N GLU A 109 -9.83 3.72 11.14
CA GLU A 109 -9.82 4.39 12.45
C GLU A 109 -10.40 3.50 13.56
N GLU A 110 -11.54 2.86 13.29
CA GLU A 110 -12.21 1.94 14.22
C GLU A 110 -11.29 0.77 14.60
N THR A 111 -10.70 0.10 13.61
CA THR A 111 -9.73 -0.99 13.81
C THR A 111 -8.58 -0.58 14.73
N VAL A 112 -7.97 0.60 14.49
CA VAL A 112 -6.87 1.10 15.33
C VAL A 112 -7.33 1.32 16.78
N ARG A 113 -8.51 1.91 16.97
CA ARG A 113 -9.07 2.18 18.30
C ARG A 113 -9.40 0.88 19.02
N ASP A 114 -9.95 -0.10 18.34
CA ASP A 114 -10.37 -1.36 18.94
C ASP A 114 -9.18 -2.24 19.31
N VAL A 115 -8.16 -2.33 18.44
CA VAL A 115 -6.90 -2.99 18.78
C VAL A 115 -6.23 -2.30 19.98
N PHE A 116 -6.25 -0.97 20.06
CA PHE A 116 -5.72 -0.25 21.21
C PHE A 116 -6.49 -0.57 22.50
N LYS A 117 -7.83 -0.50 22.47
CA LYS A 117 -8.68 -0.84 23.63
C LYS A 117 -8.46 -2.27 24.11
N HIS A 118 -8.44 -3.22 23.18
CA HIS A 118 -8.35 -4.64 23.51
C HIS A 118 -6.97 -5.05 24.00
N THR A 119 -5.91 -4.47 23.44
CA THR A 119 -4.54 -4.97 23.63
C THR A 119 -3.71 -4.10 24.57
N TYR A 120 -3.99 -2.80 24.64
CA TYR A 120 -3.12 -1.82 25.31
C TYR A 120 -3.79 -0.98 26.40
N ALA A 121 -5.12 -0.82 26.40
CA ALA A 121 -5.78 0.07 27.36
C ALA A 121 -5.67 -0.40 28.82
N GLU A 122 -5.60 -1.72 29.06
CA GLU A 122 -5.39 -2.30 30.40
C GLU A 122 -3.90 -2.54 30.71
N TYR A 123 -2.99 -2.18 29.80
CA TYR A 123 -1.57 -2.42 29.98
C TYR A 123 -1.03 -1.53 31.10
N THR A 124 -0.81 -2.14 32.26
CA THR A 124 -0.18 -1.46 33.41
C THR A 124 1.28 -1.22 33.09
N ILE A 125 1.65 0.04 32.88
CA ILE A 125 3.05 0.45 32.71
C ILE A 125 3.80 0.02 33.98
N HIS A 126 4.54 -1.09 33.90
CA HIS A 126 5.51 -1.44 34.92
C HIS A 126 6.59 -0.36 34.89
N LYS A 127 6.54 0.55 35.87
CA LYS A 127 7.63 1.50 36.10
C LYS A 127 8.91 0.68 36.24
N PRO A 128 9.96 0.92 35.43
CA PRO A 128 11.22 0.26 35.66
C PRO A 128 11.66 0.59 37.08
N SER A 129 11.99 -0.43 37.88
CA SER A 129 12.57 -0.21 39.19
C SER A 129 13.82 0.65 38.98
N MET A 130 13.80 1.87 39.49
CA MET A 130 15.04 2.61 39.63
C MET A 130 15.88 1.81 40.63
N LEU A 131 16.80 1.00 40.10
CA LEU A 131 17.80 0.34 40.93
C LEU A 131 18.68 1.44 41.54
N PRO A 132 19.08 1.27 42.81
CA PRO A 132 19.78 2.29 43.60
C PRO A 132 21.15 2.65 43.04
#